data_AF-A0A2M7NES8-F1
#
_entry.id   AF-A0A2M7NES8-F1
#
_cell.length_a   1.000
_cell.length_b   1.000
_cell.length_c   1.000
_cell.angle_alpha   90.00
_cell.angle_beta   90.00
_cell.angle_gamma   90.00
#
_symmetry.space_group_name_H-M   'P 1'
#
loop_
_entity.id
_entity.type
_entity.pdbx_description
1 polymer ?
#
loop_
_entity_poly.entity_id
_entity_poly.type
_entity_poly.pdbx_seq_one_letter_code
_entity_poly.pdbx_strand_id
1 'polypeptide(L)'
;MNKLLFNSQFSTFSLAKLILNAVLFIGFFCLTGCFAEPDYPNTPQISFVSLENLQSQARANTDSVIITLFFQDGDGDLGLTSSDTLPPFSDRNPDGTVNRFRHNFFADVERLNENGEFEPIIFASENFNLNSRFPVLNTLDKETALEGDLRYSLTLFSTSFSPVQKGDILRYKISIADRNLNVSNVIETTPMTVGVYDE
;
A
#
# COMPACT_ATOMS: atom_id res chain seq x y z
N MET A 1 -41.06 53.29 -63.49
CA MET A 1 -39.98 54.02 -62.80
C MET A 1 -39.79 53.38 -61.44
N ASN A 2 -38.65 52.74 -61.19
CA ASN A 2 -38.00 52.62 -59.87
C ASN A 2 -36.70 51.83 -60.04
N LYS A 3 -35.56 52.52 -59.94
CA LYS A 3 -34.24 51.90 -59.85
C LYS A 3 -34.04 51.49 -58.39
N LEU A 4 -33.95 50.18 -58.12
CA LEU A 4 -33.48 49.66 -56.86
C LEU A 4 -31.94 49.69 -56.89
N LEU A 5 -31.35 50.60 -56.11
CA LEU A 5 -29.92 50.65 -55.85
C LEU A 5 -29.58 49.62 -54.78
N PHE A 6 -28.86 48.57 -55.15
CA PHE A 6 -28.24 47.66 -54.20
C PHE A 6 -26.91 48.26 -53.73
N ASN A 7 -26.86 48.66 -52.45
CA ASN A 7 -25.65 49.19 -51.81
C ASN A 7 -24.97 48.01 -51.08
N SER A 8 -23.85 47.51 -51.61
CA SER A 8 -23.08 46.44 -50.97
C SER A 8 -22.06 47.03 -50.00
N GLN A 9 -22.39 47.07 -48.71
CA GLN A 9 -21.43 47.34 -47.65
C GLN A 9 -20.67 46.04 -47.34
N PHE A 10 -19.57 45.77 -48.06
CA PHE A 10 -18.64 44.70 -47.71
C PHE A 10 -17.84 45.14 -46.48
N SER A 11 -18.24 44.62 -45.31
CA SER A 11 -17.50 44.74 -44.06
C SER A 11 -16.11 44.13 -44.22
N THR A 12 -15.07 44.94 -44.11
CA THR A 12 -13.67 44.50 -44.09
C THR A 12 -13.41 43.74 -42.79
N PHE A 13 -13.64 42.42 -42.80
CA PHE A 13 -13.19 41.54 -41.74
C PHE A 13 -11.66 41.49 -41.75
N SER A 14 -11.04 42.29 -40.86
CA SER A 14 -9.59 42.34 -40.69
C SER A 14 -9.05 40.96 -40.31
N LEU A 15 -8.12 40.44 -41.10
CA LEU A 15 -7.43 39.16 -40.89
C LEU A 15 -6.86 39.03 -39.46
N ALA A 16 -6.46 40.15 -38.85
CA ALA A 16 -5.96 40.21 -37.47
C ALA A 16 -7.03 39.86 -36.42
N LYS A 17 -8.31 40.21 -36.66
CA LYS A 17 -9.42 39.82 -35.77
C LYS A 17 -9.76 38.33 -35.90
N LEU A 18 -9.56 37.75 -37.09
CA LEU A 18 -9.76 36.31 -37.32
C LEU A 18 -8.68 35.48 -36.61
N ILE A 19 -7.42 35.92 -36.67
CA ILE A 19 -6.30 35.27 -35.97
C ILE A 19 -6.44 35.40 -34.45
N LEU A 20 -6.85 36.57 -33.94
CA LEU A 20 -7.06 36.78 -32.51
C LEU A 20 -8.18 35.89 -31.95
N ASN A 21 -9.30 35.76 -32.68
CA ASN A 21 -10.40 34.88 -32.28
C ASN A 21 -10.03 33.40 -32.39
N ALA A 22 -9.21 33.01 -33.37
CA ALA A 22 -8.72 31.64 -33.49
C ALA A 22 -7.76 31.25 -32.35
N VAL A 23 -6.88 32.15 -31.93
CA VAL A 23 -5.99 31.95 -30.77
C VAL A 23 -6.80 31.88 -29.46
N LEU A 24 -7.85 32.68 -29.32
CA LEU A 24 -8.76 32.64 -28.16
C LEU A 24 -9.56 31.32 -28.08
N PHE A 25 -9.94 30.75 -29.23
CA PHE A 25 -10.71 29.50 -29.31
C PHE A 25 -9.83 28.26 -29.09
N ILE A 26 -8.58 28.28 -29.57
CA ILE A 26 -7.60 27.20 -29.33
C ILE A 26 -7.14 27.17 -27.87
N GLY A 27 -7.04 28.33 -27.21
CA GLY A 27 -6.71 28.42 -25.78
C GLY A 27 -7.78 27.82 -24.84
N PHE A 28 -9.04 27.74 -25.27
CA PHE A 28 -10.13 27.18 -24.47
C PHE A 28 -10.20 25.64 -24.52
N PHE A 29 -9.56 25.00 -25.50
CA PHE A 29 -9.65 23.55 -25.71
C PHE A 29 -8.59 22.73 -24.93
N CYS A 30 -7.64 23.39 -24.25
CA CYS A 30 -6.53 22.71 -23.56
C CYS A 30 -6.76 22.42 -22.07
N LEU A 31 -7.95 22.67 -21.50
CA LEU A 31 -8.20 22.54 -20.05
C LEU A 31 -9.08 21.33 -19.64
N THR A 32 -9.40 20.40 -20.53
CA THR A 32 -10.21 19.21 -20.19
C THR A 32 -9.37 17.98 -19.81
N GLY A 33 -8.18 18.19 -19.26
CA GLY A 33 -7.39 17.12 -18.63
C GLY A 33 -8.00 16.72 -17.29
N CYS A 34 -9.14 16.01 -17.33
CA CYS A 34 -9.67 15.34 -16.16
C CYS A 34 -8.77 14.11 -15.93
N PHE A 35 -7.86 14.16 -14.95
CA PHE A 35 -7.20 12.96 -14.46
C PHE A 35 -8.31 12.08 -13.86
N ALA A 36 -8.62 10.97 -14.53
CA ALA A 36 -9.53 10.00 -13.95
C ALA A 36 -8.90 9.50 -12.64
N GLU A 37 -9.64 9.57 -11.54
CA GLU A 37 -9.25 8.93 -10.29
C GLU A 37 -9.08 7.44 -10.59
N PRO A 38 -7.96 6.82 -10.18
CA PRO A 38 -7.77 5.39 -10.37
C PRO A 38 -8.94 4.62 -9.74
N ASP A 39 -9.53 3.72 -10.52
CA ASP A 39 -10.60 2.84 -10.04
C ASP A 39 -9.95 1.59 -9.44
N TYR A 40 -9.68 1.63 -8.13
CA TYR A 40 -9.15 0.50 -7.36
C TYR A 40 -10.27 -0.31 -6.72
N PRO A 41 -10.11 -1.64 -6.59
CA PRO A 41 -11.06 -2.45 -5.84
C PRO A 41 -11.03 -2.07 -4.35
N ASN A 42 -12.19 -2.13 -3.68
CA ASN A 42 -12.29 -2.02 -2.22
C ASN A 42 -11.58 -3.15 -1.47
N THR A 43 -11.21 -4.24 -2.15
CA THR A 43 -10.33 -5.24 -1.54
C THR A 43 -8.88 -4.87 -1.82
N PRO A 44 -8.04 -4.69 -0.78
CA PRO A 44 -6.69 -4.18 -0.97
C PRO A 44 -5.86 -5.08 -1.87
N GLN A 45 -5.09 -4.49 -2.77
CA GLN A 45 -4.11 -5.19 -3.60
C GLN A 45 -2.71 -4.78 -3.17
N ILE A 46 -1.79 -5.74 -3.09
CA ILE A 46 -0.41 -5.49 -2.67
C ILE A 46 0.61 -6.10 -3.63
N SER A 47 1.77 -5.47 -3.73
CA SER A 47 2.93 -5.99 -4.45
C SER A 47 4.22 -5.80 -3.64
N PHE A 48 5.17 -6.71 -3.81
CA PHE A 48 6.46 -6.66 -3.10
C PHE A 48 7.36 -5.57 -3.70
N VAL A 49 7.95 -4.73 -2.84
CA VAL A 49 8.88 -3.66 -3.25
C VAL A 49 10.30 -3.98 -2.77
N SER A 50 10.52 -4.12 -1.46
CA SER A 50 11.85 -4.39 -0.90
C SER A 50 11.82 -5.16 0.42
N LEU A 51 12.94 -5.84 0.71
CA LEU A 51 13.24 -6.48 1.99
C LEU A 51 14.66 -6.07 2.38
N GLU A 52 14.82 -5.52 3.58
CA GLU A 52 16.08 -4.92 4.05
C GLU A 52 16.38 -5.36 5.50
N ASN A 53 17.65 -5.64 5.81
CA ASN A 53 18.09 -5.84 7.19
C ASN A 53 18.15 -4.48 7.92
N LEU A 54 17.64 -4.42 9.14
CA LEU A 54 17.76 -3.26 10.03
C LEU A 54 18.51 -3.63 11.30
N GLN A 55 19.68 -3.03 11.49
CA GLN A 55 20.50 -3.23 12.69
C GLN A 55 19.94 -2.42 13.85
N SER A 56 19.74 -3.06 15.00
CA SER A 56 19.40 -2.31 16.22
C SER A 56 20.60 -1.53 16.74
N GLN A 57 20.41 -0.22 16.83
CA GLN A 57 21.39 0.72 17.37
C GLN A 57 21.33 0.81 18.91
N ALA A 58 20.29 0.24 19.52
CA ALA A 58 19.98 0.45 20.95
C ALA A 58 20.21 -0.80 21.82
N ARG A 59 20.12 -2.00 21.25
CA ARG A 59 20.30 -3.27 21.98
C ARG A 59 21.01 -4.29 21.08
N ALA A 60 22.10 -4.85 21.59
CA ALA A 60 22.75 -5.99 20.95
C ALA A 60 21.73 -7.12 20.73
N ASN A 61 21.76 -7.75 19.55
CA ASN A 61 20.96 -8.92 19.18
C ASN A 61 19.44 -8.68 19.08
N THR A 62 18.99 -7.47 18.73
CA THR A 62 17.58 -7.18 18.41
C THR A 62 17.43 -6.72 16.98
N ASP A 63 17.74 -7.58 16.02
CA ASP A 63 17.63 -7.18 14.62
C ASP A 63 16.19 -7.27 14.13
N SER A 64 15.87 -6.36 13.22
CA SER A 64 14.61 -6.31 12.52
C SER A 64 14.86 -6.46 11.03
N VAL A 65 13.81 -6.79 10.30
CA VAL A 65 13.77 -6.57 8.85
C VAL A 65 12.73 -5.51 8.54
N ILE A 66 13.01 -4.70 7.53
CA ILE A 66 12.02 -3.81 6.94
C ILE A 66 11.50 -4.47 5.68
N ILE A 67 10.18 -4.60 5.60
CA ILE A 67 9.49 -5.02 4.39
C ILE A 67 8.73 -3.84 3.83
N THR A 68 9.03 -3.49 2.59
CA THR A 68 8.27 -2.49 1.84
C THR A 68 7.36 -3.22 0.85
N LEU A 69 6.07 -2.91 0.91
CA LEU A 69 5.08 -3.32 -0.08
C LEU A 69 4.41 -2.09 -0.66
N PHE A 70 3.98 -2.16 -1.91
CA PHE A 70 3.11 -1.16 -2.52
C PHE A 70 1.67 -1.65 -2.40
N PHE A 71 0.76 -0.79 -1.96
CA PHE A 71 -0.67 -1.11 -1.81
C PHE A 71 -1.55 -0.24 -2.71
N GLN A 72 -2.74 -0.76 -3.03
CA GLN A 72 -3.84 -0.06 -3.69
C GLN A 72 -5.15 -0.46 -3.01
N ASP A 73 -6.02 0.51 -2.74
CA ASP A 73 -7.27 0.35 -2.00
C ASP A 73 -8.32 1.35 -2.48
N GLY A 74 -9.55 0.90 -2.72
CA GLY A 74 -10.59 1.68 -3.41
C GLY A 74 -11.37 2.66 -2.52
N ASP A 75 -11.62 2.29 -1.26
CA ASP A 75 -12.42 3.06 -0.30
C ASP A 75 -11.58 3.69 0.82
N GLY A 76 -10.30 3.35 0.91
CA GLY A 76 -9.34 3.99 1.81
C GLY A 76 -9.57 3.57 3.26
N ASP A 77 -10.09 2.38 3.49
CA ASP A 77 -10.41 1.87 4.82
C ASP A 77 -9.28 1.03 5.44
N LEU A 78 -8.08 1.08 4.85
CA LEU A 78 -6.86 0.48 5.39
C LEU A 78 -6.45 1.05 6.77
N GLY A 79 -5.96 0.14 7.62
CA GLY A 79 -5.35 0.48 8.90
C GLY A 79 -6.28 0.37 10.11
N LEU A 80 -5.69 0.22 11.29
CA LEU A 80 -6.42 0.14 12.56
C LEU A 80 -5.87 1.16 13.55
N THR A 81 -6.74 1.74 14.35
CA THR A 81 -6.38 2.54 15.53
C THR A 81 -6.03 1.63 16.72
N SER A 82 -5.44 2.23 17.75
CA SER A 82 -5.20 1.54 19.02
C SER A 82 -6.51 1.25 19.78
N SER A 83 -7.60 1.96 19.48
CA SER A 83 -8.92 1.75 20.08
C SER A 83 -9.74 0.63 19.43
N ASP A 84 -9.36 0.17 18.24
CA ASP A 84 -10.06 -0.91 17.51
C ASP A 84 -9.81 -2.27 18.17
N THR A 85 -10.45 -2.47 19.32
CA THR A 85 -10.24 -3.60 20.25
C THR A 85 -11.55 -4.27 20.66
N LEU A 86 -12.68 -3.78 20.15
CA LEU A 86 -13.98 -4.42 20.25
C LEU A 86 -14.27 -5.21 18.96
N PRO A 87 -15.22 -6.16 18.97
CA PRO A 87 -15.61 -6.86 17.75
C PRO A 87 -15.91 -5.89 16.60
N PRO A 88 -15.39 -6.14 15.38
CA PRO A 88 -14.75 -7.37 14.91
C PRO A 88 -13.24 -7.49 15.18
N PHE A 89 -12.61 -6.53 15.86
CA PHE A 89 -11.15 -6.45 16.07
C PHE A 89 -10.71 -6.81 17.50
N SER A 90 -11.60 -7.44 18.28
CA SER A 90 -11.29 -7.90 19.64
C SER A 90 -10.18 -8.94 19.66
N ASP A 91 -9.45 -9.05 20.77
CA ASP A 91 -8.34 -10.01 20.90
C ASP A 91 -8.75 -11.47 20.69
N ARG A 92 -10.02 -11.79 21.00
CA ARG A 92 -10.61 -13.12 20.95
C ARG A 92 -11.91 -13.10 20.15
N ASN A 93 -12.18 -14.20 19.48
CA ASN A 93 -13.46 -14.51 18.88
C ASN A 93 -14.48 -14.92 19.96
N PRO A 94 -15.80 -14.93 19.65
CA PRO A 94 -16.82 -15.39 20.58
C PRO A 94 -16.63 -16.84 21.08
N ASP A 95 -15.94 -17.68 20.31
CA ASP A 95 -15.60 -19.07 20.66
C ASP A 95 -14.33 -19.21 21.52
N GLY A 96 -13.66 -18.11 21.86
CA GLY A 96 -12.44 -18.08 22.67
C GLY A 96 -11.14 -18.26 21.89
N THR A 97 -11.18 -18.50 20.58
CA THR A 97 -9.98 -18.57 19.74
C THR A 97 -9.34 -17.19 19.57
N VAL A 98 -8.04 -17.14 19.22
CA VAL A 98 -7.37 -15.88 18.89
C VAL A 98 -8.02 -15.30 17.64
N ASN A 99 -8.47 -14.05 17.70
CA ASN A 99 -9.01 -13.38 16.54
C ASN A 99 -7.86 -12.95 15.61
N ARG A 100 -7.86 -13.40 14.36
CA ARG A 100 -6.87 -12.98 13.36
C ARG A 100 -6.94 -11.47 13.11
N PHE A 101 -8.15 -10.91 13.02
CA PHE A 101 -8.39 -9.50 12.69
C PHE A 101 -8.14 -8.54 13.86
N ARG A 102 -7.65 -9.04 15.01
CA ARG A 102 -6.94 -8.19 15.97
C ARG A 102 -5.67 -7.57 15.36
N HIS A 103 -5.25 -8.02 14.18
CA HIS A 103 -4.14 -7.53 13.38
C HIS A 103 -4.64 -7.25 11.96
N ASN A 104 -3.94 -6.39 11.24
CA ASN A 104 -4.23 -6.07 9.83
C ASN A 104 -3.01 -6.25 8.91
N PHE A 105 -1.86 -6.57 9.48
CA PHE A 105 -0.66 -7.01 8.78
C PHE A 105 -0.41 -8.48 9.15
N PHE A 106 -0.41 -9.38 8.18
CA PHE A 106 -0.18 -10.80 8.39
C PHE A 106 1.12 -11.21 7.73
N ALA A 107 2.01 -11.84 8.49
CA ALA A 107 3.31 -12.27 8.00
C ALA A 107 3.61 -13.68 8.49
N ASP A 108 3.73 -14.59 7.52
CA ASP A 108 4.33 -15.90 7.71
C ASP A 108 5.78 -15.86 7.24
N VAL A 109 6.62 -16.72 7.81
CA VAL A 109 8.04 -16.78 7.49
C VAL A 109 8.48 -18.23 7.26
N GLU A 110 9.28 -18.42 6.23
CA GLU A 110 9.90 -19.68 5.86
C GLU A 110 11.42 -19.55 5.88
N ARG A 111 12.11 -20.62 6.24
CA ARG A 111 13.57 -20.72 6.23
C ARG A 111 14.02 -21.67 5.13
N LEU A 112 15.08 -21.32 4.43
CA LEU A 112 15.77 -22.25 3.53
C LEU A 112 16.51 -23.31 4.34
N ASN A 113 16.18 -24.58 4.13
CA ASN A 113 16.85 -25.70 4.77
C ASN A 113 18.08 -26.19 3.98
N GLU A 114 18.81 -27.15 4.55
CA GLU A 114 20.02 -27.73 3.95
C GLU A 114 19.79 -28.41 2.59
N ASN A 115 18.55 -28.83 2.32
CA ASN A 115 18.15 -29.46 1.05
C ASN A 115 17.77 -28.42 -0.02
N GLY A 116 17.81 -27.13 0.30
CA GLY A 116 17.42 -26.04 -0.61
C GLY A 116 15.91 -25.82 -0.70
N GLU A 117 15.13 -26.34 0.25
CA GLU A 117 13.68 -26.16 0.32
C GLU A 117 13.30 -25.14 1.40
N PHE A 118 12.22 -24.39 1.18
CA PHE A 118 11.68 -23.46 2.18
C PHE A 118 10.70 -24.18 3.11
N GLU A 119 11.01 -24.18 4.40
CA GLU A 119 10.17 -24.76 5.45
C GLU A 119 9.55 -23.66 6.34
N PRO A 120 8.28 -23.78 6.76
CA PRO A 120 7.66 -22.84 7.68
C PRO A 120 8.39 -22.78 9.03
N ILE A 121 8.62 -21.57 9.55
CA ILE A 121 9.09 -21.40 10.92
C ILE A 121 7.88 -21.37 11.86
N ILE A 122 7.87 -22.31 12.81
CA ILE A 122 6.81 -22.41 13.81
C ILE A 122 7.25 -21.69 15.08
N PHE A 123 6.44 -20.73 15.52
CA PHE A 123 6.66 -20.04 16.77
C PHE A 123 6.01 -20.79 17.94
N ALA A 124 6.60 -20.67 19.14
CA ALA A 124 6.22 -21.45 20.32
C ALA A 124 4.81 -21.15 20.87
N SER A 125 4.16 -20.07 20.43
CA SER A 125 2.83 -19.68 20.88
C SER A 125 2.10 -18.90 19.78
N GLU A 126 0.77 -19.06 19.70
CA GLU A 126 -0.09 -18.26 18.83
C GLU A 126 -0.01 -16.75 19.12
N ASN A 127 0.41 -16.36 20.34
CA ASN A 127 0.62 -14.95 20.69
C ASN A 127 1.99 -14.42 20.27
N PHE A 128 2.91 -15.31 19.90
CA PHE A 128 4.25 -14.95 19.45
C PHE A 128 4.33 -15.26 17.95
N ASN A 129 3.96 -14.30 17.12
CA ASN A 129 4.01 -14.42 15.65
C ASN A 129 4.45 -13.06 15.06
N LEU A 130 4.53 -12.96 13.74
CA LEU A 130 4.92 -11.73 13.04
C LEU A 130 3.72 -10.87 12.60
N ASN A 131 2.49 -11.29 12.92
CA ASN A 131 1.29 -10.50 12.64
C ASN A 131 1.25 -9.27 13.52
N SER A 132 0.74 -8.18 12.98
CA SER A 132 0.83 -6.89 13.65
C SER A 132 -0.16 -5.85 13.13
N ARG A 133 -0.04 -4.60 13.60
CA ARG A 133 -0.92 -3.50 13.21
C ARG A 133 -0.16 -2.37 12.52
N PHE A 134 -0.67 -1.92 11.37
CA PHE A 134 -0.34 -0.60 10.82
C PHE A 134 -1.50 0.39 11.06
N PRO A 135 -1.20 1.68 11.25
CA PRO A 135 -2.19 2.70 11.59
C PRO A 135 -3.14 2.99 10.42
N VAL A 136 -4.25 3.66 10.70
CA VAL A 136 -5.14 4.22 9.66
C VAL A 136 -4.33 5.08 8.70
N LEU A 137 -4.40 4.75 7.40
CA LEU A 137 -3.63 5.44 6.36
C LEU A 137 -4.38 6.64 5.79
N ASN A 138 -5.72 6.55 5.70
CA ASN A 138 -6.55 7.64 5.26
C ASN A 138 -6.65 8.72 6.34
N THR A 139 -6.10 9.90 6.08
CA THR A 139 -6.19 11.06 6.98
C THR A 139 -7.30 12.02 6.59
N LEU A 140 -8.13 11.67 5.61
CA LEU A 140 -9.25 12.49 5.14
C LEU A 140 -10.55 12.01 5.81
N ASP A 141 -11.47 12.95 6.06
CA ASP A 141 -12.80 12.66 6.58
C ASP A 141 -13.77 12.15 5.48
N LYS A 142 -13.26 11.41 4.49
CA LYS A 142 -14.05 10.82 3.40
C LYS A 142 -13.40 9.55 2.85
N GLU A 143 -14.23 8.66 2.31
CA GLU A 143 -13.78 7.54 1.48
C GLU A 143 -13.07 8.07 0.23
N THR A 144 -11.93 7.46 -0.10
CA THR A 144 -11.09 7.87 -1.23
C THR A 144 -10.16 6.71 -1.57
N ALA A 145 -9.85 6.55 -2.85
CA ALA A 145 -8.85 5.58 -3.26
C ALA A 145 -7.47 5.96 -2.68
N LEU A 146 -6.73 4.97 -2.17
CA LEU A 146 -5.38 5.13 -1.65
C LEU A 146 -4.40 4.21 -2.36
N GLU A 147 -3.18 4.70 -2.53
CA GLU A 147 -2.04 3.88 -2.93
C GLU A 147 -0.74 4.41 -2.33
N GLY A 148 0.28 3.55 -2.27
CA GLY A 148 1.62 3.96 -1.87
C GLY A 148 2.44 2.85 -1.26
N ASP A 149 3.63 3.22 -0.79
CA ASP A 149 4.54 2.29 -0.13
C ASP A 149 4.24 2.20 1.37
N LEU A 150 3.92 1.00 1.83
CA LEU A 150 3.86 0.65 3.25
C LEU A 150 5.19 0.02 3.67
N ARG A 151 5.96 0.74 4.48
CA ARG A 151 7.22 0.26 5.07
C ARG A 151 6.97 -0.28 6.47
N TYR A 152 7.13 -1.59 6.66
CA TYR A 152 6.82 -2.29 7.90
C TYR A 152 8.05 -2.94 8.52
N SER A 153 8.27 -2.73 9.82
CA SER A 153 9.39 -3.34 10.56
C SER A 153 8.94 -4.56 11.35
N LEU A 154 9.58 -5.71 11.09
CA LEU A 154 9.38 -6.95 11.83
C LEU A 154 10.58 -7.23 12.72
N THR A 155 10.37 -7.35 14.02
CA THR A 155 11.41 -7.75 14.97
C THR A 155 11.65 -9.25 14.89
N LEU A 156 12.87 -9.67 14.53
CA LEU A 156 13.22 -11.08 14.37
C LEU A 156 13.84 -11.68 15.63
N PHE A 157 14.68 -10.92 16.34
CA PHE A 157 15.42 -11.40 17.51
C PHE A 157 14.95 -10.67 18.77
N SER A 158 13.74 -10.95 19.28
CA SER A 158 13.27 -10.28 20.50
C SER A 158 13.78 -10.95 21.78
N THR A 159 14.14 -12.24 21.73
CA THR A 159 14.58 -13.05 22.87
C THR A 159 15.52 -14.18 22.42
N SER A 160 16.25 -14.79 23.35
CA SER A 160 17.08 -15.99 23.11
C SER A 160 16.29 -17.23 22.67
N PHE A 161 14.96 -17.15 22.61
CA PHE A 161 14.05 -18.23 22.17
C PHE A 161 13.48 -17.98 20.78
N SER A 162 13.96 -16.98 20.04
CA SER A 162 13.53 -16.81 18.65
C SER A 162 13.89 -18.05 17.84
N PRO A 163 12.95 -18.61 17.06
CA PRO A 163 13.24 -19.73 16.16
C PRO A 163 14.08 -19.30 14.94
N VAL A 164 14.27 -17.99 14.77
CA VAL A 164 15.11 -17.37 13.74
C VAL A 164 16.50 -17.09 14.31
N GLN A 165 17.55 -17.37 13.53
CA GLN A 165 18.94 -17.09 13.87
C GLN A 165 19.62 -16.18 12.84
N LYS A 166 20.66 -15.47 13.27
CA LYS A 166 21.53 -14.71 12.36
C LYS A 166 22.14 -15.67 11.34
N GLY A 167 22.08 -15.30 10.06
CA GLY A 167 22.58 -16.12 8.95
C GLY A 167 21.51 -17.01 8.31
N ASP A 168 20.30 -17.12 8.88
CA ASP A 168 19.19 -17.78 8.20
C ASP A 168 18.85 -17.07 6.89
N ILE A 169 18.51 -17.84 5.86
CA ILE A 169 17.94 -17.32 4.62
C ILE A 169 16.42 -17.43 4.72
N LEU A 170 15.76 -16.28 4.81
CA LEU A 170 14.33 -16.21 5.08
C LEU A 170 13.55 -15.70 3.90
N ARG A 171 12.31 -16.18 3.78
CA ARG A 171 11.31 -15.72 2.84
C ARG A 171 10.00 -15.46 3.57
N TYR A 172 9.36 -14.33 3.29
CA TYR A 172 8.11 -13.96 3.96
C TYR A 172 6.94 -14.06 3.00
N LYS A 173 5.80 -14.50 3.54
CA LYS A 173 4.49 -14.46 2.86
C LYS A 173 3.61 -13.47 3.59
N ILE A 174 3.11 -12.48 2.87
CA ILE A 174 2.46 -11.30 3.47
C ILE A 174 1.09 -11.07 2.86
N SER A 175 0.13 -10.76 3.71
CA SER A 175 -1.17 -10.20 3.32
C SER A 175 -1.57 -9.10 4.29
N ILE A 176 -2.44 -8.20 3.85
CA ILE A 176 -3.05 -7.18 4.70
C ILE A 176 -4.56 -7.32 4.69
N ALA A 177 -5.22 -6.73 5.69
CA ALA A 177 -6.67 -6.57 5.70
C ALA A 177 -7.08 -5.13 5.96
N ASP A 178 -8.23 -4.76 5.42
CA ASP A 178 -8.88 -3.50 5.70
C ASP A 178 -9.82 -3.57 6.92
N ARG A 179 -10.57 -2.50 7.17
CA ARG A 179 -11.54 -2.44 8.29
C ARG A 179 -12.85 -3.17 7.98
N ASN A 180 -13.15 -3.41 6.72
CA ASN A 180 -14.27 -4.24 6.27
C ASN A 180 -13.95 -5.74 6.24
N LEU A 181 -12.75 -6.13 6.70
CA LEU A 181 -12.23 -7.49 6.76
C LEU A 181 -11.94 -8.12 5.39
N ASN A 182 -11.83 -7.33 4.32
CA ASN A 182 -11.33 -7.84 3.05
C ASN A 182 -9.83 -8.06 3.16
N VAL A 183 -9.37 -9.22 2.70
CA VAL A 183 -7.96 -9.62 2.75
C VAL A 183 -7.36 -9.51 1.37
N SER A 184 -6.16 -8.94 1.29
CA SER A 184 -5.43 -8.79 0.03
C SER A 184 -5.01 -10.12 -0.58
N ASN A 185 -4.49 -10.05 -1.81
CA ASN A 185 -3.62 -11.11 -2.33
C ASN A 185 -2.41 -11.34 -1.39
N VAL A 186 -1.79 -12.52 -1.50
CA VAL A 186 -0.57 -12.85 -0.76
C VAL A 186 0.64 -12.56 -1.64
N ILE A 187 1.60 -11.81 -1.13
CA ILE A 187 2.91 -11.60 -1.78
C ILE A 187 3.97 -12.47 -1.11
N GLU A 188 4.98 -12.83 -1.87
CA GLU A 188 6.16 -13.54 -1.39
C GLU A 188 7.40 -12.66 -1.63
N THR A 189 8.25 -12.52 -0.61
CA THR A 189 9.47 -11.72 -0.74
C THR A 189 10.54 -12.48 -1.52
N THR A 190 11.50 -11.76 -2.10
CA THR A 190 12.78 -12.39 -2.44
C THR A 190 13.45 -12.89 -1.15
N PRO A 191 14.06 -14.09 -1.14
CA PRO A 191 14.77 -14.57 0.04
C PRO A 191 15.97 -13.68 0.38
N MET A 192 16.25 -13.50 1.68
CA MET A 192 17.38 -12.71 2.15
C MET A 192 18.03 -13.35 3.37
N THR A 193 19.36 -13.28 3.45
CA THR A 193 20.12 -13.64 4.65
C THR A 193 19.91 -12.57 5.73
N VAL A 194 19.45 -12.95 6.92
CA VAL A 194 19.13 -12.00 7.99
C VAL A 194 20.25 -11.81 9.02
N GLY A 195 20.32 -10.63 9.62
CA GLY A 195 21.31 -10.29 10.67
C GLY A 195 22.74 -10.12 10.15
N VAL A 196 22.91 -9.97 8.84
CA VAL A 196 24.18 -9.67 8.16
C VAL A 196 24.09 -8.28 7.55
N TYR A 197 25.12 -7.46 7.80
CA TYR A 197 25.19 -6.06 7.40
C TYR A 197 26.46 -5.88 6.58
N ASP A 198 26.37 -5.17 5.47
CA ASP A 198 27.55 -4.75 4.71
C ASP A 198 28.35 -3.74 5.58
N GLU A 199 29.66 -3.97 5.71
CA GLU A 199 30.59 -3.11 6.46
C GLU A 199 30.94 -1.81 5.71
#